data_AF-A0A534F2I4-F1
#
_entry.id   AF-A0A534F2I4-F1
#
_cell.length_a   1.000
_cell.length_b   1.000
_cell.length_c   1.000
_cell.angle_alpha   90.00
_cell.angle_beta   90.00
_cell.angle_gamma   90.00
#
_symmetry.space_group_name_H-M   'P 1'
#
loop_
_entity.id
_entity.type
_entity.pdbx_description
1 polymer ?
#
loop_
_entity_poly.entity_id
_entity_poly.type
_entity_poly.pdbx_seq_one_letter_code
_entity_poly.pdbx_strand_id
1 'polypeptide(L)'
;MIRIHNSLTGAKEELRPITPGSLTMYVCGLTVYDYAHIGHARMLLVFDVVTRYLRHRGYRLTYVRNITDIDDKIIRRAAENGEPTGKLTERFIAAMNEDCEKLGIARPEHEPRATQYVPEIIAMVGELLARDYAYVASNGDVMYAVARFPAYGRLSGKRLQDLRAGARVEVDEAKRDPLDFVLWKRAKPGEPRWESPWGPGRPGWHIECSAMSTALLGTHFDVHGGGMDLKFPHHENEIAQSCAATGDAFVNLWMHNGFVNVDEEKMSKSLGNFFTLREVLPTLRHPEVLRYFVLSSHYRGPINYSLEQLEQADAALGRLYTALRELPAVTPVAGEHIARFHDSMDDDFNTPEALAVLQILSREVNSARDAGDTPRAARLAAELKALGGVVGLLGVEPAQWFRLAKSGAGTARPGASAGAAAGMSDAEIEARIAARTAARRARNWAESDRIRDELARSGVVLEDKPGGATSWRRA
;
A
#
# COMPACT_ATOMS: atom_id res chain seq x y z
N MET A 1 -12.10 -21.46 2.15
CA MET A 1 -11.99 -20.84 3.49
C MET A 1 -10.68 -20.09 3.49
N ILE A 2 -10.66 -18.84 3.96
CA ILE A 2 -9.44 -18.01 3.91
C ILE A 2 -8.43 -18.54 4.92
N ARG A 3 -7.19 -18.74 4.48
CA ARG A 3 -6.03 -19.04 5.32
C ARG A 3 -5.03 -17.92 5.19
N ILE A 4 -4.46 -17.48 6.30
CA ILE A 4 -3.50 -16.37 6.37
C ILE A 4 -2.25 -16.86 7.07
N HIS A 5 -1.08 -16.50 6.55
CA HIS A 5 0.16 -16.79 7.27
C HIS A 5 0.30 -15.91 8.51
N ASN A 6 0.24 -16.56 9.67
CA ASN A 6 0.43 -15.90 10.95
C ASN A 6 1.93 -15.78 11.26
N SER A 7 2.42 -14.55 11.35
CA SER A 7 3.83 -14.27 11.61
C SER A 7 4.29 -14.71 13.01
N LEU A 8 3.34 -14.90 13.93
CA LEU A 8 3.58 -15.39 15.28
C LEU A 8 3.88 -16.90 15.33
N THR A 9 3.25 -17.69 14.46
CA THR A 9 3.42 -19.16 14.43
C THR A 9 4.28 -19.64 13.26
N GLY A 10 4.45 -18.81 12.23
CA GLY A 10 5.18 -19.17 11.01
C GLY A 10 4.42 -20.11 10.07
N ALA A 11 3.10 -20.27 10.27
CA ALA A 11 2.26 -21.18 9.50
C ALA A 11 1.02 -20.45 8.92
N LYS A 12 0.42 -21.02 7.87
CA LYS A 12 -0.88 -20.59 7.37
C LYS A 12 -1.97 -21.14 8.29
N GLU A 13 -2.81 -20.25 8.81
CA GLU A 13 -3.89 -20.56 9.74
C GLU A 13 -5.24 -20.13 9.14
N GLU A 14 -6.30 -20.86 9.45
CA GLU A 14 -7.65 -20.46 9.05
C GLU A 14 -8.05 -19.15 9.71
N LEU A 15 -8.59 -18.22 8.92
CA LEU A 15 -9.16 -16.99 9.45
C LEU A 15 -10.44 -17.31 10.21
N ARG A 16 -10.34 -17.32 11.55
CA ARG A 16 -11.46 -17.48 12.47
C ARG A 16 -11.70 -16.16 13.21
N PRO A 17 -12.70 -15.37 12.81
CA PRO A 17 -13.04 -14.14 13.51
C PRO A 17 -13.47 -14.43 14.95
N ILE A 18 -13.12 -13.56 15.89
CA ILE A 18 -13.58 -13.57 17.29
C ILE A 18 -15.10 -13.51 17.33
N THR A 19 -15.70 -12.63 16.50
CA THR A 19 -17.15 -12.54 16.31
C THR A 19 -17.53 -13.06 14.92
N PRO A 20 -18.30 -14.16 14.78
CA PRO A 20 -18.66 -14.71 13.47
C PRO A 20 -19.19 -13.65 12.49
N GLY A 21 -18.58 -13.58 11.31
CA GLY A 21 -18.96 -12.64 10.24
C GLY A 21 -18.46 -11.19 10.41
N SER A 22 -17.83 -10.83 11.54
CA SER A 22 -17.23 -9.51 11.75
C SER A 22 -15.74 -9.62 12.05
N LEU A 23 -14.92 -8.75 11.47
CA LEU A 23 -13.46 -8.73 11.67
C LEU A 23 -13.02 -7.35 12.17
N THR A 24 -12.10 -7.33 13.11
CA THR A 24 -11.37 -6.14 13.55
C THR A 24 -9.92 -6.21 13.11
N MET A 25 -9.45 -5.18 12.40
CA MET A 25 -8.10 -5.15 11.86
C MET A 25 -7.42 -3.83 12.16
N TYR A 26 -6.20 -3.89 12.70
CA TYR A 26 -5.32 -2.75 12.87
C TYR A 26 -4.10 -2.88 11.96
N VAL A 27 -3.70 -1.82 11.27
CA VAL A 27 -2.45 -1.79 10.49
C VAL A 27 -1.66 -0.54 10.87
N CYS A 28 -0.41 -0.69 11.27
CA CYS A 28 0.44 0.47 11.56
C CYS A 28 0.60 1.36 10.31
N GLY A 29 0.29 2.65 10.46
CA GLY A 29 0.37 3.62 9.38
C GLY A 29 1.71 4.33 9.27
N LEU A 30 1.69 5.57 8.82
CA LEU A 30 2.89 6.32 8.45
C LEU A 30 3.24 7.38 9.51
N THR A 31 4.54 7.62 9.67
CA THR A 31 5.05 8.85 10.31
C THR A 31 5.03 10.00 9.31
N VAL A 32 4.21 11.01 9.55
CA VAL A 32 3.92 12.11 8.59
C VAL A 32 4.92 13.27 8.68
N TYR A 33 6.19 12.98 8.43
CA TYR A 33 7.28 13.98 8.37
C TYR A 33 7.77 14.28 6.95
N ASP A 34 7.34 13.49 5.96
CA ASP A 34 7.78 13.56 4.57
C ASP A 34 6.75 12.92 3.62
N TYR A 35 6.96 13.05 2.31
CA TYR A 35 6.11 12.39 1.31
C TYR A 35 6.25 10.86 1.35
N ALA A 36 5.16 10.17 1.01
CA ALA A 36 5.16 8.71 0.90
C ALA A 36 6.04 8.24 -0.27
N HIS A 37 6.66 7.07 -0.10
CA HIS A 37 7.52 6.43 -1.10
C HIS A 37 6.98 5.06 -1.50
N ILE A 38 7.62 4.41 -2.48
CA ILE A 38 7.15 3.11 -3.01
C ILE A 38 7.03 2.03 -1.91
N GLY A 39 7.92 2.05 -0.91
CA GLY A 39 7.83 1.19 0.26
C GLY A 39 6.53 1.35 1.04
N HIS A 40 6.08 2.59 1.26
CA HIS A 40 4.78 2.87 1.85
C HIS A 40 3.64 2.45 0.92
N ALA A 41 3.71 2.75 -0.39
CA ALA A 41 2.68 2.31 -1.33
C ALA A 41 2.50 0.80 -1.33
N ARG A 42 3.59 0.02 -1.21
CA ARG A 42 3.49 -1.44 -1.09
C ARG A 42 2.62 -1.84 0.10
N MET A 43 2.93 -1.36 1.30
CA MET A 43 2.14 -1.67 2.50
C MET A 43 0.67 -1.26 2.30
N LEU A 44 0.44 -0.02 1.86
CA LEU A 44 -0.89 0.54 1.68
C LEU A 44 -1.72 -0.26 0.66
N LEU A 45 -1.14 -0.65 -0.48
CA LEU A 45 -1.80 -1.43 -1.53
C LEU A 45 -2.07 -2.88 -1.11
N VAL A 46 -1.13 -3.51 -0.38
CA VAL A 46 -1.32 -4.86 0.16
C VAL A 46 -2.52 -4.90 1.09
N PHE A 47 -2.56 -4.01 2.08
CA PHE A 47 -3.66 -3.99 3.04
C PHE A 47 -4.97 -3.47 2.43
N ASP A 48 -4.92 -2.63 1.40
CA ASP A 48 -6.11 -2.29 0.60
C ASP A 48 -6.67 -3.54 -0.09
N VAL A 49 -5.85 -4.41 -0.70
CA VAL A 49 -6.32 -5.68 -1.27
C VAL A 49 -6.87 -6.63 -0.21
N VAL A 50 -6.22 -6.73 0.95
CA VAL A 50 -6.71 -7.55 2.07
C VAL A 50 -8.11 -7.07 2.49
N THR A 51 -8.28 -5.77 2.75
CA THR A 51 -9.59 -5.21 3.17
C THR A 51 -10.67 -5.42 2.10
N ARG A 52 -10.35 -5.19 0.82
CA ARG A 52 -11.27 -5.40 -0.30
C ARG A 52 -11.69 -6.85 -0.42
N TYR A 53 -10.76 -7.78 -0.32
CA TYR A 53 -11.06 -9.20 -0.43
C TYR A 53 -11.91 -9.70 0.75
N LEU A 54 -11.60 -9.28 1.98
CA LEU A 54 -12.39 -9.63 3.15
C LEU A 54 -13.83 -9.12 3.02
N ARG A 55 -14.03 -7.87 2.59
CA ARG A 55 -15.37 -7.32 2.31
C ARG A 55 -16.08 -8.06 1.16
N HIS A 56 -15.35 -8.38 0.09
CA HIS A 56 -15.86 -9.19 -1.04
C HIS A 56 -16.33 -10.58 -0.59
N ARG A 57 -15.68 -11.17 0.43
CA ARG A 57 -16.08 -12.45 1.04
C ARG A 57 -17.21 -12.33 2.06
N GLY A 58 -17.77 -11.14 2.24
CA GLY A 58 -18.96 -10.89 3.07
C GLY A 58 -18.65 -10.56 4.53
N TYR A 59 -17.39 -10.36 4.90
CA TYR A 59 -17.07 -9.92 6.27
C TYR A 59 -17.43 -8.46 6.49
N ARG A 60 -18.04 -8.17 7.65
CA ARG A 60 -18.14 -6.81 8.17
C ARG A 60 -16.80 -6.44 8.83
N LEU A 61 -16.02 -5.61 8.17
CA LEU A 61 -14.68 -5.23 8.61
C LEU A 61 -14.68 -3.86 9.30
N THR A 62 -14.09 -3.79 10.50
CA THR A 62 -13.64 -2.54 11.11
C THR A 62 -12.12 -2.45 10.92
N TYR A 63 -11.68 -1.64 9.97
CA TYR A 63 -10.28 -1.41 9.66
C TYR A 63 -9.78 -0.08 10.25
N VAL A 64 -8.74 -0.18 11.08
CA VAL A 64 -8.05 0.94 11.72
C VAL A 64 -6.64 1.05 11.17
N ARG A 65 -6.21 2.25 10.80
CA ARG A 65 -4.81 2.55 10.48
C ARG A 65 -4.42 3.87 11.09
N ASN A 66 -3.44 3.90 11.99
CA ASN A 66 -3.08 5.15 12.65
C ASN A 66 -2.28 6.10 11.76
N ILE A 67 -2.11 7.32 12.24
CA ILE A 67 -1.13 8.29 11.79
C ILE A 67 -0.23 8.63 12.98
N THR A 68 1.07 8.43 12.83
CA THR A 68 2.06 8.93 13.79
C THR A 68 2.36 10.39 13.44
N ASP A 69 1.73 11.31 14.17
CA ASP A 69 1.86 12.76 14.02
C ASP A 69 2.67 13.43 15.15
N ILE A 70 3.38 12.61 15.95
CA ILE A 70 4.40 13.05 16.89
C ILE A 70 5.54 12.02 16.91
N ASP A 71 6.76 12.43 16.60
CA ASP A 71 7.96 11.59 16.60
C ASP A 71 9.23 12.46 16.54
N ASP A 72 10.38 11.92 16.91
CA ASP A 72 11.68 12.60 16.81
C ASP A 72 11.98 13.05 15.36
N LYS A 73 11.54 12.30 14.33
CA LYS A 73 11.69 12.70 12.91
C LYS A 73 10.82 13.91 12.55
N ILE A 74 9.61 13.97 13.08
CA ILE A 74 8.67 15.09 12.86
C ILE A 74 9.22 16.35 13.51
N ILE A 75 9.66 16.27 14.77
CA ILE A 75 10.24 17.39 15.50
C ILE A 75 11.47 17.93 14.78
N ARG A 76 12.38 17.04 14.37
CA ARG A 76 13.60 17.42 13.65
C ARG A 76 13.28 18.11 12.32
N ARG A 77 12.39 17.52 11.51
CA ARG A 77 12.01 18.09 10.21
C ARG A 77 11.29 19.43 10.35
N ALA A 78 10.43 19.58 11.36
CA ALA A 78 9.73 20.83 11.63
C ALA A 78 10.73 21.95 11.98
N ALA A 79 11.74 21.62 12.81
CA ALA A 79 12.83 22.54 13.13
C ALA A 79 13.69 22.89 11.90
N GLU A 80 14.05 21.91 11.06
CA GLU A 80 14.75 22.13 9.78
C GLU A 80 13.99 23.10 8.86
N ASN A 81 12.66 22.99 8.83
CA ASN A 81 11.79 23.82 7.99
C ASN A 81 11.44 25.18 8.63
N GLY A 82 11.78 25.40 9.90
CA GLY A 82 11.35 26.59 10.64
C GLY A 82 9.83 26.72 10.80
N GLU A 83 9.10 25.61 10.92
CA GLU A 83 7.63 25.58 11.05
C GLU A 83 7.15 24.78 12.27
N PRO A 84 5.92 25.01 12.79
CA PRO A 84 5.35 24.17 13.84
C PRO A 84 5.10 22.72 13.40
N THR A 85 5.29 21.75 14.30
CA THR A 85 5.04 20.32 14.01
C THR A 85 3.62 20.03 13.54
N GLY A 86 2.62 20.73 14.11
CA GLY A 86 1.22 20.62 13.66
C GLY A 86 1.04 21.02 12.19
N LYS A 87 1.73 22.06 11.71
CA LYS A 87 1.66 22.50 10.31
C LYS A 87 2.35 21.52 9.37
N LEU A 88 3.52 21.02 9.77
CA LEU A 88 4.23 19.97 9.04
C LEU A 88 3.35 18.73 8.84
N THR A 89 2.76 18.23 9.92
CA THR A 89 1.97 17.00 9.92
C THR A 89 0.64 17.18 9.19
N GLU A 90 -0.07 18.30 9.35
CA GLU A 90 -1.27 18.63 8.55
C GLU A 90 -0.98 18.54 7.05
N ARG A 91 0.14 19.13 6.59
CA ARG A 91 0.55 19.11 5.19
C ARG A 91 0.83 17.69 4.69
N PHE A 92 1.58 16.89 5.45
CA PHE A 92 1.93 15.54 5.02
C PHE A 92 0.80 14.52 5.18
N ILE A 93 -0.15 14.75 6.11
CA ILE A 93 -1.41 13.99 6.16
C ILE A 93 -2.23 14.25 4.89
N ALA A 94 -2.39 15.53 4.49
CA ALA A 94 -3.08 15.87 3.26
C ALA A 94 -2.39 15.22 2.04
N ALA A 95 -1.06 15.33 1.96
CA ALA A 95 -0.29 14.71 0.88
C ALA A 95 -0.42 13.18 0.83
N MET A 96 -0.37 12.50 1.98
CA MET A 96 -0.58 11.06 2.09
C MET A 96 -1.97 10.67 1.58
N ASN A 97 -3.00 11.44 1.92
CA ASN A 97 -4.37 11.17 1.50
C ASN A 97 -4.53 11.35 -0.02
N GLU A 98 -3.98 12.43 -0.59
CA GLU A 98 -3.96 12.64 -2.05
C GLU A 98 -3.27 11.48 -2.78
N ASP A 99 -2.15 10.98 -2.23
CA ASP A 99 -1.42 9.86 -2.83
C ASP A 99 -2.20 8.54 -2.71
N CYS A 100 -2.90 8.30 -1.60
CA CYS A 100 -3.81 7.15 -1.44
C CYS A 100 -4.99 7.21 -2.42
N GLU A 101 -5.61 8.38 -2.58
CA GLU A 101 -6.72 8.61 -3.51
C GLU A 101 -6.31 8.34 -4.95
N LYS A 102 -5.14 8.84 -5.38
CA LYS A 102 -4.57 8.56 -6.71
C LYS A 102 -4.38 7.06 -6.95
N LEU A 103 -3.98 6.32 -5.92
CA LEU A 103 -3.78 4.87 -5.98
C LEU A 103 -5.08 4.05 -5.85
N GLY A 104 -6.22 4.70 -5.67
CA GLY A 104 -7.51 4.05 -5.46
C GLY A 104 -7.57 3.27 -4.14
N ILE A 105 -6.80 3.68 -3.13
CA ILE A 105 -6.82 3.05 -1.80
C ILE A 105 -8.00 3.61 -1.01
N ALA A 106 -8.83 2.72 -0.46
CA ALA A 106 -9.95 3.13 0.38
C ALA A 106 -9.45 3.69 1.73
N ARG A 107 -10.18 4.66 2.28
CA ARG A 107 -9.91 5.17 3.64
C ARG A 107 -10.27 4.08 4.67
N PRO A 108 -9.49 3.94 5.76
CA PRO A 108 -9.89 3.08 6.88
C PRO A 108 -11.16 3.62 7.55
N GLU A 109 -11.92 2.77 8.26
CA GLU A 109 -13.04 3.22 9.10
C GLU A 109 -12.58 4.18 10.19
N HIS A 110 -11.38 3.96 10.74
CA HIS A 110 -10.75 4.86 11.71
C HIS A 110 -9.30 5.14 11.33
N GLU A 111 -8.93 6.42 11.35
CA GLU A 111 -7.56 6.88 11.10
C GLU A 111 -7.02 7.70 12.30
N PRO A 112 -6.83 7.07 13.48
CA PRO A 112 -6.51 7.79 14.70
C PRO A 112 -5.12 8.43 14.64
N ARG A 113 -4.99 9.62 15.22
CA ARG A 113 -3.71 10.33 15.34
C ARG A 113 -3.16 10.16 16.74
N ALA A 114 -1.86 9.91 16.87
CA ALA A 114 -1.22 9.74 18.17
C ALA A 114 -1.44 10.93 19.12
N THR A 115 -1.40 12.16 18.59
CA THR A 115 -1.66 13.38 19.39
C THR A 115 -3.07 13.46 19.98
N GLN A 116 -4.04 12.72 19.44
CA GLN A 116 -5.44 12.68 19.87
C GLN A 116 -5.72 11.62 20.93
N TYR A 117 -4.77 10.70 21.16
CA TYR A 117 -4.92 9.55 22.08
C TYR A 117 -3.91 9.60 23.24
N VAL A 118 -3.37 10.79 23.54
CA VAL A 118 -2.44 10.99 24.66
C VAL A 118 -3.04 10.58 26.01
N PRO A 119 -4.34 10.84 26.32
CA PRO A 119 -4.95 10.34 27.55
C PRO A 119 -4.89 8.81 27.69
N GLU A 120 -5.22 8.08 26.62
CA GLU A 120 -5.18 6.61 26.57
C GLU A 120 -3.76 6.08 26.70
N ILE A 121 -2.79 6.75 26.06
CA ILE A 121 -1.37 6.44 26.19
C ILE A 121 -0.92 6.59 27.65
N ILE A 122 -1.22 7.73 28.29
CA ILE A 122 -0.85 7.98 29.70
C ILE A 122 -1.52 6.92 30.59
N ALA A 123 -2.78 6.58 30.35
CA ALA A 123 -3.47 5.55 31.11
C ALA A 123 -2.77 4.18 31.00
N MET A 124 -2.40 3.76 29.79
CA MET A 124 -1.69 2.49 29.56
C MET A 124 -0.30 2.48 30.21
N VAL A 125 0.45 3.59 30.14
CA VAL A 125 1.75 3.69 30.82
C VAL A 125 1.58 3.64 32.34
N GLY A 126 0.53 4.26 32.88
CA GLY A 126 0.18 4.15 34.30
C GLY A 126 -0.09 2.71 34.73
N GLU A 127 -0.83 1.95 33.93
CA GLU A 127 -1.11 0.53 34.20
C GLU A 127 0.17 -0.32 34.16
N LEU A 128 1.04 -0.08 33.17
CA LEU A 128 2.34 -0.77 33.07
C LEU A 128 3.25 -0.51 34.27
N LEU A 129 3.23 0.71 34.82
CA LEU A 129 3.94 1.05 36.06
C LEU A 129 3.31 0.35 37.27
N ALA A 130 1.98 0.36 37.39
CA ALA A 130 1.27 -0.27 38.50
C ALA A 130 1.51 -1.80 38.54
N ARG A 131 1.72 -2.42 37.37
CA ARG A 131 2.00 -3.86 37.22
C ARG A 131 3.49 -4.23 37.20
N ASP A 132 4.39 -3.27 37.46
CA ASP A 132 5.85 -3.52 37.50
C ASP A 132 6.44 -4.05 36.17
N TYR A 133 5.87 -3.59 35.04
CA TYR A 133 6.40 -3.76 33.69
C TYR A 133 7.08 -2.50 33.15
N ALA A 134 6.97 -1.38 33.84
CA ALA A 134 7.61 -0.12 33.50
C ALA A 134 8.30 0.51 34.72
N TYR A 135 9.19 1.45 34.48
CA TYR A 135 9.85 2.23 35.53
C TYR A 135 10.21 3.63 35.04
N VAL A 136 10.34 4.58 35.98
CA VAL A 136 10.87 5.91 35.69
C VAL A 136 12.40 5.85 35.76
N ALA A 137 13.08 6.17 34.68
CA ALA A 137 14.54 6.22 34.58
C ALA A 137 15.12 7.48 35.24
N SER A 138 16.44 7.48 35.46
CA SER A 138 17.15 8.60 36.12
C SER A 138 17.05 9.93 35.36
N ASN A 139 16.86 9.88 34.04
CA ASN A 139 16.65 11.05 33.18
C ASN A 139 15.20 11.57 33.19
N GLY A 140 14.27 10.84 33.82
CA GLY A 140 12.84 11.14 33.88
C GLY A 140 11.99 10.53 32.77
N ASP A 141 12.57 9.78 31.83
CA ASP A 141 11.80 8.99 30.87
C ASP A 141 11.09 7.82 31.58
N VAL A 142 9.93 7.42 31.09
CA VAL A 142 9.29 6.17 31.50
C VAL A 142 9.66 5.08 30.51
N MET A 143 10.27 4.01 31.03
CA MET A 143 10.82 2.91 30.26
C MET A 143 9.99 1.64 30.47
N TYR A 144 9.86 0.83 29.44
CA TYR A 144 9.37 -0.55 29.55
C TYR A 144 10.52 -1.47 29.96
N ALA A 145 10.32 -2.27 30.99
CA ALA A 145 11.28 -3.25 31.47
C ALA A 145 11.12 -4.58 30.69
N VAL A 146 11.88 -4.75 29.61
CA VAL A 146 11.75 -5.91 28.71
C VAL A 146 11.93 -7.24 29.45
N ALA A 147 12.86 -7.29 30.41
CA ALA A 147 13.13 -8.48 31.22
C ALA A 147 11.93 -8.95 32.05
N ARG A 148 10.93 -8.09 32.30
CA ARG A 148 9.71 -8.45 33.05
C ARG A 148 8.69 -9.20 32.21
N PHE A 149 8.83 -9.24 30.89
CA PHE A 149 7.92 -9.92 29.97
C PHE A 149 8.56 -11.19 29.38
N PRO A 150 8.32 -12.39 29.95
CA PRO A 150 9.03 -13.61 29.55
C PRO A 150 8.79 -14.02 28.10
N ALA A 151 7.67 -13.62 27.50
CA ALA A 151 7.31 -13.95 26.12
C ALA A 151 7.94 -13.01 25.07
N TYR A 152 8.75 -12.03 25.48
CA TYR A 152 9.36 -11.06 24.57
C TYR A 152 10.28 -11.73 23.55
N GLY A 153 10.08 -11.40 22.26
CA GLY A 153 10.84 -11.98 21.15
C GLY A 153 10.10 -13.12 20.43
N ARG A 154 8.93 -13.53 20.92
CA ARG A 154 8.13 -14.63 20.33
C ARG A 154 7.66 -14.31 18.92
N LEU A 155 7.25 -13.07 18.63
CA LEU A 155 6.80 -12.71 17.28
C LEU A 155 7.96 -12.79 16.29
N SER A 156 9.07 -12.15 16.62
CA SER A 156 10.27 -12.05 15.78
C SER A 156 11.08 -13.35 15.71
N GLY A 157 10.88 -14.27 16.66
CA GLY A 157 11.70 -15.48 16.82
C GLY A 157 13.10 -15.19 17.39
N LYS A 158 13.32 -13.99 17.95
CA LYS A 158 14.61 -13.56 18.50
C LYS A 158 14.69 -13.92 19.98
N ARG A 159 15.86 -14.37 20.43
CA ARG A 159 16.13 -14.61 21.86
C ARG A 159 16.76 -13.37 22.48
N LEU A 160 16.33 -13.03 23.71
CA LEU A 160 16.84 -11.87 24.46
C LEU A 160 18.36 -11.88 24.62
N GLN A 161 18.97 -13.05 24.83
CA GLN A 161 20.42 -13.20 24.97
C GLN A 161 21.18 -12.76 23.71
N ASP A 162 20.71 -13.18 22.53
CA ASP A 162 21.32 -12.83 21.25
C ASP A 162 21.18 -11.32 20.96
N LEU A 163 20.03 -10.74 21.33
CA LEU A 163 19.76 -9.31 21.20
C LEU A 163 20.70 -8.47 22.08
N ARG A 164 20.92 -8.87 23.34
CA ARG A 164 21.86 -8.18 24.25
C ARG A 164 23.30 -8.28 23.75
N ALA A 165 23.72 -9.43 23.22
CA ALA A 165 25.06 -9.62 22.67
C ALA A 165 25.32 -8.78 21.40
N GLY A 166 24.28 -8.56 20.59
CA GLY A 166 24.35 -7.75 19.37
C GLY A 166 24.17 -6.24 19.57
N ALA A 167 23.74 -5.82 20.76
CA ALA A 167 23.60 -4.42 21.12
C ALA A 167 25.00 -3.79 21.23
N ARG A 168 25.53 -3.27 20.12
CA ARG A 168 26.69 -2.36 20.10
C ARG A 168 26.24 -1.08 20.81
N VAL A 169 26.58 -0.91 22.07
CA VAL A 169 25.99 0.12 22.93
C VAL A 169 27.05 1.18 23.27
N GLU A 170 26.84 2.41 22.79
CA GLU A 170 27.04 3.60 23.63
C GLU A 170 26.06 3.45 24.81
N VAL A 171 26.59 3.24 26.02
CA VAL A 171 25.79 2.92 27.20
C VAL A 171 24.87 4.08 27.53
N ASP A 172 23.58 3.94 27.21
CA ASP A 172 22.54 4.78 27.80
C ASP A 172 22.41 4.38 29.27
N GLU A 173 23.17 5.05 30.13
CA GLU A 173 23.26 4.79 31.57
C GLU A 173 21.90 4.92 32.29
N ALA A 174 20.89 5.51 31.65
CA ALA A 174 19.55 5.62 32.22
C ALA A 174 18.75 4.30 32.16
N LYS A 175 19.15 3.35 31.30
CA LYS A 175 18.46 2.07 31.14
C LYS A 175 18.93 1.01 32.13
N ARG A 176 18.00 0.22 32.67
CA ARG A 176 18.33 -0.94 33.51
C ARG A 176 18.79 -2.12 32.65
N ASP A 177 18.20 -2.27 31.47
CA ASP A 177 18.60 -3.21 30.43
C ASP A 177 18.75 -2.49 29.08
N PRO A 178 19.79 -2.78 28.27
CA PRO A 178 19.94 -2.21 26.93
C PRO A 178 18.73 -2.40 26.01
N LEU A 179 17.91 -3.44 26.24
CA LEU A 179 16.70 -3.72 25.47
C LEU A 179 15.49 -2.89 25.91
N ASP A 180 15.55 -2.24 27.08
CA ASP A 180 14.45 -1.41 27.56
C ASP A 180 14.19 -0.25 26.59
N PHE A 181 12.91 0.04 26.35
CA PHE A 181 12.47 1.04 25.39
C PHE A 181 11.55 2.07 26.03
N VAL A 182 11.56 3.28 25.47
CA VAL A 182 10.82 4.41 26.01
C VAL A 182 9.31 4.23 25.76
N LEU A 183 8.53 4.37 26.82
CA LEU A 183 7.07 4.49 26.79
C LEU A 183 6.65 5.97 26.76
N TRP A 184 7.30 6.79 27.59
CA TRP A 184 7.07 8.23 27.66
C TRP A 184 8.41 8.95 27.75
N LYS A 185 8.67 9.85 26.79
CA LYS A 185 9.91 10.60 26.70
C LYS A 185 9.71 12.00 27.27
N ARG A 186 10.56 12.41 28.20
CA ARG A 186 10.55 13.78 28.72
C ARG A 186 10.88 14.76 27.61
N ALA A 187 10.07 15.81 27.49
CA ALA A 187 10.23 16.77 26.41
C ALA A 187 11.41 17.72 26.69
N LYS A 188 12.24 17.97 25.67
CA LYS A 188 13.27 19.02 25.73
C LYS A 188 12.63 20.41 25.58
N PRO A 189 13.28 21.48 26.05
CA PRO A 189 12.80 22.84 25.83
C PRO A 189 12.51 23.10 24.34
N GLY A 190 11.30 23.56 24.03
CA GLY A 190 10.85 23.86 22.67
C GLY A 190 10.24 22.69 21.89
N GLU A 191 10.31 21.45 22.39
CA GLU A 191 9.60 20.32 21.78
C GLU A 191 8.11 20.33 22.14
N PRO A 192 7.23 19.76 21.28
CA PRO A 192 5.84 19.48 21.64
C PRO A 192 5.77 18.60 22.89
N ARG A 193 4.83 18.92 23.79
CA ARG A 193 4.70 18.26 25.08
C ARG A 193 3.26 18.25 25.58
N TRP A 194 2.97 17.27 26.40
CA TRP A 194 1.74 17.09 27.15
C TRP A 194 2.08 16.88 28.63
N GLU A 195 1.20 17.35 29.50
CA GLU A 195 1.30 17.09 30.94
C GLU A 195 1.03 15.60 31.23
N SER A 196 1.77 15.04 32.17
CA SER A 196 1.60 13.65 32.62
C SER A 196 1.99 13.52 34.09
N PRO A 197 1.61 12.41 34.77
CA PRO A 197 2.04 12.15 36.15
C PRO A 197 3.56 12.09 36.35
N TRP A 198 4.33 11.95 35.28
CA TRP A 198 5.80 11.87 35.29
C TRP A 198 6.46 13.16 34.77
N GLY A 199 5.67 14.23 34.63
CA GLY A 199 6.10 15.52 34.10
C GLY A 199 5.85 15.68 32.59
N PRO A 200 6.15 16.87 32.04
CA PRO A 200 5.87 17.19 30.66
C PRO A 200 6.72 16.35 29.70
N GLY A 201 6.04 15.69 28.76
CA GLY A 201 6.69 14.80 27.80
C GLY A 201 5.80 14.45 26.62
N ARG A 202 6.10 13.34 25.98
CA ARG A 202 5.44 12.86 24.76
C ARG A 202 5.57 11.34 24.66
N PRO A 203 4.69 10.67 23.89
CA PRO A 203 4.77 9.23 23.70
C PRO A 203 6.10 8.78 23.10
N GLY A 204 6.52 7.57 23.46
CA GLY A 204 7.47 6.79 22.67
C GLY A 204 6.78 6.14 21.47
N TRP A 205 7.53 5.85 20.41
CA TRP A 205 6.96 5.39 19.14
C TRP A 205 6.02 4.16 19.25
N HIS A 206 6.32 3.21 20.13
CA HIS A 206 5.58 1.95 20.22
C HIS A 206 4.24 2.07 20.96
N ILE A 207 4.17 2.90 22.00
CA ILE A 207 3.02 2.93 22.92
C ILE A 207 1.74 3.47 22.25
N GLU A 208 1.92 4.28 21.21
CA GLU A 208 0.84 4.87 20.42
C GLU A 208 -0.08 3.77 19.87
N CYS A 209 0.49 2.79 19.18
CA CYS A 209 -0.27 1.74 18.50
C CYS A 209 -0.98 0.82 19.49
N SER A 210 -0.32 0.44 20.59
CA SER A 210 -0.93 -0.34 21.67
C SER A 210 -2.15 0.37 22.27
N ALA A 211 -2.02 1.65 22.61
CA ALA A 211 -3.09 2.43 23.21
C ALA A 211 -4.25 2.69 22.24
N MET A 212 -3.96 3.13 21.02
CA MET A 212 -5.00 3.43 20.01
C MET A 212 -5.75 2.18 19.56
N SER A 213 -5.04 1.07 19.31
CA SER A 213 -5.67 -0.19 18.90
C SER A 213 -6.57 -0.73 20.01
N THR A 214 -6.09 -0.74 21.26
CA THR A 214 -6.88 -1.17 22.42
C THR A 214 -8.13 -0.31 22.62
N ALA A 215 -8.01 1.01 22.47
CA ALA A 215 -9.12 1.94 22.64
C ALA A 215 -10.22 1.76 21.57
N LEU A 216 -9.84 1.43 20.34
CA LEU A 216 -10.78 1.31 19.22
C LEU A 216 -11.33 -0.10 18.98
N LEU A 217 -10.51 -1.12 19.24
CA LEU A 217 -10.82 -2.52 18.89
C LEU A 217 -11.00 -3.43 20.10
N GLY A 218 -10.71 -2.94 21.31
CA GLY A 218 -10.68 -3.73 22.54
C GLY A 218 -9.31 -4.35 22.81
N THR A 219 -9.17 -5.03 23.96
CA THR A 219 -7.91 -5.61 24.44
C THR A 219 -7.42 -6.79 23.59
N HIS A 220 -8.33 -7.43 22.85
CA HIS A 220 -8.06 -8.56 21.97
C HIS A 220 -8.81 -8.40 20.64
N PHE A 221 -8.11 -8.43 19.50
CA PHE A 221 -8.71 -8.29 18.16
C PHE A 221 -8.16 -9.27 17.12
N ASP A 222 -8.77 -9.31 15.92
CA ASP A 222 -8.54 -10.40 14.96
C ASP A 222 -7.18 -10.33 14.24
N VAL A 223 -6.88 -9.20 13.60
CA VAL A 223 -5.74 -9.10 12.67
C VAL A 223 -4.92 -7.83 12.93
N HIS A 224 -3.60 -7.97 13.04
CA HIS A 224 -2.66 -6.85 13.08
C HIS A 224 -1.69 -6.93 11.88
N GLY A 225 -1.57 -5.86 11.12
CA GLY A 225 -0.73 -5.76 9.93
C GLY A 225 0.36 -4.69 9.98
N GLY A 226 1.41 -4.86 9.19
CA GLY A 226 2.40 -3.81 8.90
C GLY A 226 3.51 -4.26 7.94
N GLY A 227 4.52 -3.41 7.76
CA GLY A 227 5.74 -3.78 7.03
C GLY A 227 6.60 -4.78 7.80
N MET A 228 7.41 -5.59 7.10
CA MET A 228 8.32 -6.55 7.74
C MET A 228 9.31 -5.91 8.72
N ASP A 229 9.71 -4.65 8.51
CA ASP A 229 10.50 -3.86 9.44
C ASP A 229 9.80 -3.59 10.77
N LEU A 230 8.47 -3.54 10.79
CA LEU A 230 7.70 -3.33 12.02
C LEU A 230 7.63 -4.58 12.88
N LYS A 231 7.87 -5.78 12.31
CA LYS A 231 7.88 -7.03 13.08
C LYS A 231 8.79 -6.96 14.31
N PHE A 232 9.96 -6.32 14.17
CA PHE A 232 10.85 -6.03 15.29
C PHE A 232 11.60 -4.71 15.07
N PRO A 233 11.65 -3.81 16.07
CA PRO A 233 11.14 -4.01 17.43
C PRO A 233 9.67 -3.64 17.61
N HIS A 234 9.03 -2.98 16.63
CA HIS A 234 7.78 -2.26 16.85
C HIS A 234 6.61 -3.15 17.33
N HIS A 235 6.17 -4.11 16.53
CA HIS A 235 5.08 -5.02 16.89
C HIS A 235 5.42 -5.95 18.07
N GLU A 236 6.69 -6.31 18.25
CA GLU A 236 7.14 -7.06 19.43
C GLU A 236 6.92 -6.25 20.72
N ASN A 237 7.24 -4.94 20.66
CA ASN A 237 6.99 -4.01 21.76
C ASN A 237 5.50 -3.79 22.00
N GLU A 238 4.69 -3.74 20.95
CA GLU A 238 3.24 -3.60 21.09
C GLU A 238 2.59 -4.79 21.77
N ILE A 239 3.01 -6.03 21.42
CA ILE A 239 2.59 -7.23 22.14
C ILE A 239 2.97 -7.13 23.62
N ALA A 240 4.22 -6.75 23.91
CA ALA A 240 4.70 -6.65 25.28
C ALA A 240 3.88 -5.64 26.09
N GLN A 241 3.70 -4.42 25.56
CA GLN A 241 2.90 -3.37 26.17
C GLN A 241 1.45 -3.78 26.39
N SER A 242 0.77 -4.27 25.35
CA SER A 242 -0.66 -4.55 25.37
C SER A 242 -0.98 -5.74 26.26
N CYS A 243 -0.24 -6.85 26.14
CA CYS A 243 -0.44 -8.02 26.98
C CYS A 243 -0.10 -7.72 28.45
N ALA A 244 0.95 -6.96 28.74
CA ALA A 244 1.31 -6.61 30.11
C ALA A 244 0.28 -5.67 30.76
N ALA A 245 -0.16 -4.64 30.05
CA ALA A 245 -1.13 -3.67 30.54
C ALA A 245 -2.51 -4.30 30.77
N THR A 246 -2.96 -5.19 29.88
CA THR A 246 -4.33 -5.75 29.94
C THR A 246 -4.39 -7.06 30.70
N GLY A 247 -3.36 -7.92 30.58
CA GLY A 247 -3.38 -9.31 31.02
C GLY A 247 -4.10 -10.26 30.05
N ASP A 248 -4.54 -9.76 28.89
CA ASP A 248 -5.26 -10.48 27.86
C ASP A 248 -4.35 -10.94 26.71
N ALA A 249 -4.88 -11.73 25.78
CA ALA A 249 -4.28 -11.92 24.47
C ALA A 249 -4.47 -10.65 23.62
N PHE A 250 -3.46 -10.26 22.83
CA PHE A 250 -3.54 -9.01 22.06
C PHE A 250 -4.15 -9.19 20.66
N VAL A 251 -3.62 -10.12 19.85
CA VAL A 251 -3.99 -10.29 18.44
C VAL A 251 -3.97 -11.77 18.05
N ASN A 252 -4.96 -12.25 17.29
CA ASN A 252 -4.97 -13.62 16.76
C ASN A 252 -3.97 -13.82 15.61
N LEU A 253 -4.00 -12.97 14.58
CA LEU A 253 -3.21 -13.12 13.36
C LEU A 253 -2.32 -11.91 13.07
N TRP A 254 -1.02 -12.16 12.86
CA TRP A 254 -0.03 -11.13 12.50
C TRP A 254 0.36 -11.20 11.03
N MET A 255 0.10 -10.15 10.26
CA MET A 255 0.41 -10.05 8.84
C MET A 255 1.57 -9.07 8.59
N HIS A 256 2.59 -9.49 7.84
CA HIS A 256 3.70 -8.60 7.47
C HIS A 256 3.98 -8.66 5.96
N ASN A 257 3.99 -7.51 5.28
CA ASN A 257 4.41 -7.44 3.88
C ASN A 257 5.94 -7.39 3.76
N GLY A 258 6.49 -7.99 2.70
CA GLY A 258 7.93 -8.01 2.43
C GLY A 258 8.50 -6.65 2.04
N PHE A 259 9.84 -6.58 1.99
CA PHE A 259 10.59 -5.35 1.67
C PHE A 259 10.52 -4.96 0.19
N VAL A 260 10.69 -3.67 -0.08
CA VAL A 260 10.94 -3.16 -1.43
C VAL A 260 12.43 -2.94 -1.61
N ASN A 261 13.01 -3.59 -2.62
CA ASN A 261 14.33 -3.30 -3.14
C ASN A 261 14.21 -2.40 -4.38
N VAL A 262 15.27 -1.68 -4.72
CA VAL A 262 15.40 -0.87 -5.92
C VAL A 262 16.67 -1.31 -6.62
N ASP A 263 16.54 -1.78 -7.86
CA ASP A 263 17.65 -2.33 -8.65
C ASP A 263 18.48 -3.37 -7.85
N GLU A 264 17.79 -4.29 -7.17
CA GLU A 264 18.35 -5.34 -6.30
C GLU A 264 19.05 -4.84 -5.02
N GLU A 265 19.06 -3.53 -4.76
CA GLU A 265 19.55 -2.95 -3.51
C GLU A 265 18.43 -2.57 -2.54
N LYS A 266 18.70 -2.60 -1.24
CA LYS A 266 17.73 -2.15 -0.24
C LYS A 266 17.48 -0.64 -0.43
N MET A 267 16.21 -0.24 -0.51
CA MET A 267 15.83 1.17 -0.57
C MET A 267 16.32 1.94 0.67
N SER A 268 17.07 3.02 0.48
CA SER A 268 17.46 3.93 1.56
C SER A 268 17.73 5.35 1.04
N LYS A 269 17.47 6.36 1.88
CA LYS A 269 17.77 7.76 1.54
C LYS A 269 19.28 7.99 1.31
N SER A 270 20.14 7.27 2.04
CA SER A 270 21.60 7.43 1.94
C SER A 270 22.21 6.85 0.65
N LEU A 271 21.56 5.87 0.03
CA LEU A 271 21.97 5.32 -1.27
C LEU A 271 21.41 6.11 -2.46
N GLY A 272 20.57 7.11 -2.22
CA GLY A 272 19.93 7.90 -3.28
C GLY A 272 18.93 7.10 -4.14
N ASN A 273 18.56 5.88 -3.72
CA ASN A 273 17.62 4.99 -4.40
C ASN A 273 16.21 5.03 -3.77
N PHE A 274 15.86 6.17 -3.18
CA PHE A 274 14.57 6.44 -2.53
C PHE A 274 13.69 7.27 -3.46
N PHE A 275 12.53 6.73 -3.85
CA PHE A 275 11.59 7.43 -4.75
C PHE A 275 10.23 7.65 -4.09
N THR A 276 9.79 8.89 -4.05
CA THR A 276 8.47 9.27 -3.58
C THR A 276 7.41 8.90 -4.60
N LEU A 277 6.16 8.72 -4.15
CA LEU A 277 5.04 8.51 -5.06
C LEU A 277 4.80 9.70 -5.99
N ARG A 278 5.17 10.90 -5.55
CA ARG A 278 5.07 12.12 -6.35
C ARG A 278 6.09 12.18 -7.48
N GLU A 279 7.20 11.45 -7.37
CA GLU A 279 8.15 11.30 -8.46
C GLU A 279 7.79 10.14 -9.39
N VAL A 280 7.18 9.06 -8.86
CA VAL A 280 6.87 7.85 -9.62
C VAL A 280 5.53 7.95 -10.36
N LEU A 281 4.46 8.37 -9.71
CA LEU A 281 3.12 8.38 -10.33
C LEU A 281 3.06 9.19 -11.63
N PRO A 282 3.72 10.36 -11.76
CA PRO A 282 3.73 11.12 -13.01
C PRO A 282 4.50 10.46 -14.16
N THR A 283 5.31 9.41 -13.90
CA THR A 283 6.02 8.66 -14.96
C THR A 283 5.18 7.50 -15.50
N LEU A 284 4.08 7.15 -14.83
CA LEU A 284 3.20 6.06 -15.21
C LEU A 284 2.06 6.57 -16.09
N ARG A 285 1.58 5.72 -17.01
CA ARG A 285 0.33 5.95 -17.76
C ARG A 285 -0.85 6.16 -16.81
N HIS A 286 -0.89 5.39 -15.72
CA HIS A 286 -1.95 5.43 -14.72
C HIS A 286 -1.46 4.81 -13.39
N PRO A 287 -1.96 5.25 -12.21
CA PRO A 287 -1.60 4.65 -10.92
C PRO A 287 -1.90 3.15 -10.79
N GLU A 288 -2.86 2.62 -11.56
CA GLU A 288 -3.11 1.16 -11.62
C GLU A 288 -1.89 0.35 -12.09
N VAL A 289 -0.94 0.96 -12.81
CA VAL A 289 0.32 0.29 -13.19
C VAL A 289 1.14 -0.06 -11.95
N LEU A 290 1.31 0.89 -11.02
CA LEU A 290 2.04 0.64 -9.77
C LEU A 290 1.31 -0.41 -8.93
N ARG A 291 -0.02 -0.37 -8.92
CA ARG A 291 -0.83 -1.37 -8.25
C ARG A 291 -0.63 -2.76 -8.84
N TYR A 292 -0.74 -2.93 -10.15
CA TYR A 292 -0.50 -4.20 -10.82
C TYR A 292 0.91 -4.72 -10.51
N PHE A 293 1.92 -3.84 -10.58
CA PHE A 293 3.29 -4.18 -10.22
C PHE A 293 3.40 -4.75 -8.79
N VAL A 294 2.84 -4.06 -7.78
CA VAL A 294 2.86 -4.56 -6.40
C VAL A 294 2.16 -5.93 -6.26
N LEU A 295 1.04 -6.12 -6.95
CA LEU A 295 0.24 -7.35 -6.88
C LEU A 295 0.83 -8.52 -7.68
N SER A 296 1.77 -8.25 -8.57
CA SER A 296 2.48 -9.27 -9.36
C SER A 296 3.39 -10.18 -8.53
N SER A 297 3.67 -9.79 -7.28
CA SER A 297 4.46 -10.55 -6.33
C SER A 297 3.64 -10.84 -5.07
N HIS A 298 3.83 -12.01 -4.47
CA HIS A 298 3.15 -12.36 -3.22
C HIS A 298 3.51 -11.35 -2.12
N TYR A 299 2.53 -10.89 -1.35
CA TYR A 299 2.70 -9.74 -0.45
C TYR A 299 3.82 -9.91 0.59
N ARG A 300 4.10 -11.15 1.00
CA ARG A 300 5.15 -11.53 1.97
C ARG A 300 6.58 -11.56 1.41
N GLY A 301 6.73 -11.82 0.11
CA GLY A 301 8.05 -11.92 -0.53
C GLY A 301 8.70 -10.55 -0.73
N PRO A 302 10.01 -10.41 -0.89
CA PRO A 302 10.59 -9.16 -1.36
C PRO A 302 10.07 -8.82 -2.77
N ILE A 303 9.99 -7.54 -3.10
CA ILE A 303 9.73 -7.07 -4.47
C ILE A 303 10.90 -6.18 -4.88
N ASN A 304 11.40 -6.37 -6.09
CA ASN A 304 12.35 -5.45 -6.68
C ASN A 304 11.55 -4.40 -7.47
N TYR A 305 11.94 -3.13 -7.39
CA TYR A 305 11.40 -2.03 -8.17
C TYR A 305 12.43 -1.62 -9.22
N SER A 306 12.02 -1.68 -10.49
CA SER A 306 12.78 -1.17 -11.62
C SER A 306 11.83 -0.62 -12.69
N LEU A 307 12.36 0.21 -13.60
CA LEU A 307 11.59 0.72 -14.74
C LEU A 307 11.10 -0.44 -15.63
N GLU A 308 11.94 -1.45 -15.85
CA GLU A 308 11.57 -2.63 -16.64
C GLU A 308 10.35 -3.35 -16.06
N GLN A 309 10.30 -3.53 -14.73
CA GLN A 309 9.17 -4.20 -14.09
C GLN A 309 7.88 -3.37 -14.15
N LEU A 310 7.99 -2.04 -14.09
CA LEU A 310 6.85 -1.15 -14.30
C LEU A 310 6.34 -1.23 -15.76
N GLU A 311 7.23 -1.29 -16.74
CA GLU A 311 6.87 -1.47 -18.15
C GLU A 311 6.19 -2.82 -18.41
N GLN A 312 6.70 -3.89 -17.78
CA GLN A 312 6.07 -5.22 -17.84
C GLN A 312 4.68 -5.20 -17.20
N ALA A 313 4.51 -4.52 -16.07
CA ALA A 313 3.22 -4.35 -15.41
C ALA A 313 2.23 -3.55 -16.28
N ASP A 314 2.65 -2.44 -16.87
CA ASP A 314 1.84 -1.64 -17.79
C ASP A 314 1.42 -2.45 -19.03
N ALA A 315 2.35 -3.20 -19.62
CA ALA A 315 2.04 -4.07 -20.76
C ALA A 315 1.05 -5.18 -20.38
N ALA A 316 1.19 -5.78 -19.19
CA ALA A 316 0.30 -6.83 -18.71
C ALA A 316 -1.11 -6.31 -18.41
N LEU A 317 -1.20 -5.14 -17.78
CA LEU A 317 -2.47 -4.47 -17.52
C LEU A 317 -3.12 -4.00 -18.83
N GLY A 318 -2.33 -3.50 -19.78
CA GLY A 318 -2.80 -3.12 -21.11
C GLY A 318 -3.46 -4.28 -21.87
N ARG A 319 -2.94 -5.52 -21.76
CA ARG A 319 -3.60 -6.71 -22.33
C ARG A 319 -4.96 -7.00 -21.72
N LEU A 320 -5.13 -6.76 -20.42
CA LEU A 320 -6.43 -6.91 -19.76
C LEU A 320 -7.41 -5.87 -20.29
N TYR A 321 -7.01 -4.59 -20.36
CA TYR A 321 -7.83 -3.53 -20.95
C TYR A 321 -8.18 -3.77 -22.43
N THR A 322 -7.29 -4.37 -23.21
CA THR A 322 -7.56 -4.72 -24.62
C THR A 322 -8.68 -5.74 -24.74
N ALA A 323 -8.73 -6.72 -23.85
CA ALA A 323 -9.81 -7.72 -23.83
C ALA A 323 -11.17 -7.09 -23.49
N LEU A 324 -11.20 -6.04 -22.67
CA LEU A 324 -12.43 -5.34 -22.27
C LEU A 324 -12.98 -4.37 -23.34
N ARG A 325 -12.23 -4.10 -24.42
CA ARG A 325 -12.57 -3.06 -25.39
C ARG A 325 -13.74 -3.50 -26.29
N GLU A 326 -14.68 -2.58 -26.52
CA GLU A 326 -15.76 -2.71 -27.54
C GLU A 326 -16.70 -3.90 -27.38
N LEU A 327 -16.91 -4.34 -26.14
CA LEU A 327 -17.91 -5.34 -25.80
C LEU A 327 -19.14 -4.67 -25.18
N PRO A 328 -20.35 -5.21 -25.42
CA PRO A 328 -21.54 -4.71 -24.74
C PRO A 328 -21.42 -4.94 -23.23
N ALA A 329 -21.89 -3.97 -22.44
CA ALA A 329 -21.97 -4.12 -21.00
C ALA A 329 -23.01 -5.18 -20.64
N VAL A 330 -22.61 -6.16 -19.83
CA VAL A 330 -23.50 -7.20 -19.31
C VAL A 330 -23.23 -7.42 -17.83
N THR A 331 -24.23 -7.91 -17.10
CA THR A 331 -24.04 -8.32 -15.71
C THR A 331 -23.12 -9.54 -15.65
N PRO A 332 -22.09 -9.53 -14.79
CA PRO A 332 -21.26 -10.72 -14.60
C PRO A 332 -22.11 -11.87 -14.09
N VAL A 333 -21.96 -13.04 -14.70
CA VAL A 333 -22.57 -14.29 -14.24
C VAL A 333 -21.47 -15.09 -13.57
N ALA A 334 -21.78 -15.73 -12.44
CA ALA A 334 -20.81 -16.56 -11.75
C ALA A 334 -20.31 -17.69 -12.67
N GLY A 335 -19.00 -17.69 -12.94
CA GLY A 335 -18.30 -18.69 -13.72
C GLY A 335 -17.28 -19.47 -12.89
N GLU A 336 -16.65 -20.46 -13.52
CA GLU A 336 -15.59 -21.28 -12.90
C GLU A 336 -14.37 -20.44 -12.48
N HIS A 337 -14.10 -19.32 -13.17
CA HIS A 337 -12.96 -18.45 -12.87
C HIS A 337 -13.11 -17.72 -11.54
N ILE A 338 -14.34 -17.43 -11.10
CA ILE A 338 -14.60 -16.91 -9.75
C ILE A 338 -14.10 -17.87 -8.68
N ALA A 339 -14.40 -19.16 -8.80
CA ALA A 339 -13.97 -20.17 -7.83
C ALA A 339 -12.44 -20.26 -7.79
N ARG A 340 -11.78 -20.32 -8.95
CA ARG A 340 -10.31 -20.34 -9.04
C ARG A 340 -9.67 -19.08 -8.46
N PHE A 341 -10.26 -17.91 -8.70
CA PHE A 341 -9.80 -16.65 -8.11
C PHE A 341 -9.95 -16.67 -6.60
N HIS A 342 -11.08 -17.18 -6.07
CA HIS A 342 -11.27 -17.33 -4.62
C HIS A 342 -10.29 -18.33 -4.03
N ASP A 343 -10.00 -19.44 -4.68
CA ASP A 343 -9.01 -20.41 -4.20
C ASP A 343 -7.61 -19.79 -4.08
N SER A 344 -7.20 -19.00 -5.08
CA SER A 344 -5.93 -18.25 -5.02
C SER A 344 -5.91 -17.24 -3.88
N MET A 345 -6.96 -16.42 -3.75
CA MET A 345 -7.02 -15.38 -2.73
C MET A 345 -7.26 -15.94 -1.32
N ASP A 346 -7.93 -17.09 -1.19
CA ASP A 346 -8.11 -17.83 0.07
C ASP A 346 -6.81 -18.44 0.56
N ASP A 347 -5.85 -18.69 -0.34
CA ASP A 347 -4.52 -19.14 0.01
C ASP A 347 -3.57 -17.96 0.30
N ASP A 348 -3.78 -17.29 1.43
CA ASP A 348 -2.89 -16.23 1.93
C ASP A 348 -2.81 -15.01 0.99
N PHE A 349 -3.93 -14.64 0.36
CA PHE A 349 -4.02 -13.52 -0.58
C PHE A 349 -3.01 -13.64 -1.73
N ASN A 350 -2.95 -14.81 -2.39
CA ASN A 350 -2.00 -15.07 -3.48
C ASN A 350 -2.38 -14.31 -4.76
N THR A 351 -2.02 -13.03 -4.79
CA THR A 351 -2.32 -12.14 -5.91
C THR A 351 -1.62 -12.53 -7.22
N PRO A 352 -0.40 -13.10 -7.27
CA PRO A 352 0.16 -13.62 -8.51
C PRO A 352 -0.75 -14.65 -9.21
N GLU A 353 -1.26 -15.63 -8.46
CA GLU A 353 -2.17 -16.64 -9.01
C GLU A 353 -3.54 -16.04 -9.36
N ALA A 354 -4.04 -15.09 -8.57
CA ALA A 354 -5.26 -14.37 -8.90
C ALA A 354 -5.13 -13.56 -10.20
N LEU A 355 -3.99 -12.89 -10.42
CA LEU A 355 -3.67 -12.19 -11.67
C LEU A 355 -3.55 -13.16 -12.85
N ALA A 356 -3.01 -14.37 -12.64
CA ALA A 356 -2.97 -15.41 -13.67
C ALA A 356 -4.38 -15.81 -14.13
N VAL A 357 -5.36 -15.89 -13.23
CA VAL A 357 -6.78 -16.09 -13.57
C VAL A 357 -7.30 -14.94 -14.45
N LEU A 358 -6.99 -13.68 -14.13
CA LEU A 358 -7.39 -12.54 -14.97
C LEU A 358 -6.77 -12.61 -16.39
N GLN A 359 -5.53 -13.05 -16.50
CA GLN A 359 -4.86 -13.23 -17.80
C GLN A 359 -5.46 -14.39 -18.61
N ILE A 360 -5.89 -15.48 -17.94
CA ILE A 360 -6.64 -16.57 -18.59
C ILE A 360 -7.96 -16.03 -19.14
N LEU A 361 -8.75 -15.33 -18.32
CA LEU A 361 -9.99 -14.69 -18.74
C LEU A 361 -9.79 -13.78 -19.95
N SER A 362 -8.77 -12.92 -19.95
CA SER A 362 -8.43 -12.06 -21.09
C SER A 362 -8.19 -12.86 -22.39
N ARG A 363 -7.51 -14.00 -22.32
CA ARG A 363 -7.30 -14.89 -23.48
C ARG A 363 -8.61 -15.52 -23.97
N GLU A 364 -9.46 -15.96 -23.06
CA GLU A 364 -10.76 -16.55 -23.40
C GLU A 364 -11.73 -15.53 -24.02
N VAL A 365 -11.72 -14.28 -23.54
CA VAL A 365 -12.46 -13.17 -24.15
C VAL A 365 -12.05 -12.98 -25.60
N ASN A 366 -10.73 -12.91 -25.86
CA ASN A 366 -10.21 -12.75 -27.21
C ASN A 366 -10.58 -13.95 -28.11
N SER A 367 -10.47 -15.18 -27.60
CA SER A 367 -10.86 -16.38 -28.36
C SER A 367 -12.34 -16.41 -28.72
N ALA A 368 -13.23 -16.02 -27.79
CA ALA A 368 -14.66 -15.91 -28.07
C ALA A 368 -14.97 -14.83 -29.12
N ARG A 369 -14.25 -13.70 -29.07
CA ARG A 369 -14.36 -12.63 -30.07
C ARG A 369 -13.93 -13.11 -31.45
N ASP A 370 -12.81 -13.82 -31.55
CA ASP A 370 -12.27 -14.33 -32.81
C ASP A 370 -13.20 -15.40 -33.43
N ALA A 371 -13.92 -16.15 -32.59
CA ALA A 371 -14.97 -17.08 -33.01
C ALA A 371 -16.31 -16.42 -33.39
N GLY A 372 -16.44 -15.08 -33.26
CA GLY A 372 -17.68 -14.35 -33.51
C GLY A 372 -18.75 -14.49 -32.42
N ASP A 373 -18.43 -15.08 -31.27
CA ASP A 373 -19.35 -15.26 -30.14
C ASP A 373 -19.31 -14.04 -29.20
N THR A 374 -19.87 -12.92 -29.68
CA THR A 374 -19.96 -11.67 -28.91
C THR A 374 -20.67 -11.83 -27.56
N PRO A 375 -21.78 -12.58 -27.43
CA PRO A 375 -22.42 -12.79 -26.14
C PRO A 375 -21.52 -13.47 -25.10
N ARG A 376 -20.73 -14.49 -25.50
CA ARG A 376 -19.78 -15.13 -24.59
C ARG A 376 -18.62 -14.21 -24.24
N ALA A 377 -18.05 -13.51 -25.22
CA ALA A 377 -16.96 -12.56 -24.99
C ALA A 377 -17.37 -11.48 -23.97
N ALA A 378 -18.59 -10.94 -24.11
CA ALA A 378 -19.13 -9.94 -23.18
C ALA A 378 -19.28 -10.49 -21.75
N ARG A 379 -19.79 -11.72 -21.57
CA ARG A 379 -19.91 -12.34 -20.24
C ARG A 379 -18.55 -12.54 -19.57
N LEU A 380 -17.57 -13.06 -20.30
CA LEU A 380 -16.20 -13.26 -19.80
C LEU A 380 -15.52 -11.93 -19.46
N ALA A 381 -15.75 -10.88 -20.27
CA ALA A 381 -15.23 -9.54 -20.00
C ALA A 381 -15.85 -8.91 -18.75
N ALA A 382 -17.15 -9.12 -18.52
CA ALA A 382 -17.81 -8.69 -17.30
C ALA A 382 -17.25 -9.41 -16.07
N GLU A 383 -17.01 -10.72 -16.16
CA GLU A 383 -16.35 -11.50 -15.10
C GLU A 383 -14.92 -11.01 -14.83
N LEU A 384 -14.13 -10.76 -15.89
CA LEU A 384 -12.79 -10.17 -15.80
C LEU A 384 -12.81 -8.81 -15.07
N LYS A 385 -13.70 -7.89 -15.48
CA LYS A 385 -13.82 -6.57 -14.85
C LYS A 385 -14.24 -6.70 -13.38
N ALA A 386 -15.17 -7.60 -13.06
CA ALA A 386 -15.62 -7.85 -11.69
C ALA A 386 -14.48 -8.35 -10.79
N LEU A 387 -13.73 -9.38 -11.24
CA LEU A 387 -12.61 -9.93 -10.47
C LEU A 387 -11.42 -8.96 -10.37
N GLY A 388 -11.12 -8.21 -11.43
CA GLY A 388 -10.15 -7.11 -11.39
C GLY A 388 -10.54 -6.06 -10.33
N GLY A 389 -11.82 -5.71 -10.26
CA GLY A 389 -12.35 -4.76 -9.27
C GLY A 389 -12.14 -5.20 -7.82
N VAL A 390 -12.17 -6.51 -7.53
CA VAL A 390 -11.91 -7.05 -6.17
C VAL A 390 -10.51 -6.68 -5.68
N VAL A 391 -9.52 -6.66 -6.57
CA VAL A 391 -8.13 -6.27 -6.24
C VAL A 391 -7.81 -4.82 -6.59
N GLY A 392 -8.82 -4.02 -6.97
CA GLY A 392 -8.68 -2.60 -7.30
C GLY A 392 -8.01 -2.33 -8.65
N LEU A 393 -8.16 -3.24 -9.61
CA LEU A 393 -7.71 -3.07 -11.00
C LEU A 393 -8.91 -2.95 -11.95
N LEU A 394 -8.65 -2.49 -13.18
CA LEU A 394 -9.67 -2.41 -14.25
C LEU A 394 -10.81 -1.43 -13.90
N GLY A 395 -10.49 -0.39 -13.13
CA GLY A 395 -11.43 0.65 -12.73
C GLY A 395 -11.58 1.78 -13.75
N VAL A 396 -10.62 1.92 -14.66
CA VAL A 396 -10.68 2.88 -15.78
C VAL A 396 -11.61 2.36 -16.86
N GLU A 397 -12.31 3.25 -17.56
CA GLU A 397 -13.05 2.83 -18.76
C GLU A 397 -12.08 2.42 -19.87
N PRO A 398 -12.24 1.24 -20.52
CA PRO A 398 -11.24 0.72 -21.45
C PRO A 398 -10.86 1.67 -22.59
N ALA A 399 -11.83 2.42 -23.14
CA ALA A 399 -11.56 3.41 -24.18
C ALA A 399 -10.67 4.57 -23.67
N GLN A 400 -10.82 4.97 -22.41
CA GLN A 400 -10.01 6.01 -21.77
C GLN A 400 -8.59 5.51 -21.52
N TRP A 401 -8.40 4.26 -21.07
CA TRP A 401 -7.08 3.67 -20.83
C TRP A 401 -6.12 3.82 -22.02
N PHE A 402 -6.63 3.60 -23.23
CA PHE A 402 -5.84 3.70 -24.46
C PHE A 402 -5.52 5.12 -24.88
N ARG A 403 -6.27 6.11 -24.40
CA ARG A 403 -6.02 7.54 -24.62
C ARG A 403 -5.02 8.13 -23.62
N LEU A 404 -4.80 7.46 -22.48
CA LEU A 404 -3.77 7.85 -21.53
C LEU A 404 -2.38 7.70 -22.17
N ALA A 405 -1.58 8.76 -22.12
CA ALA A 405 -0.22 8.74 -22.61
C ALA A 405 0.68 8.01 -21.61
N LYS A 406 1.64 7.23 -22.10
CA LYS A 406 2.86 7.03 -21.33
C LYS A 406 3.56 8.38 -21.31
N SER A 407 3.71 8.99 -20.14
CA SER A 407 4.66 10.07 -19.95
C SER A 407 6.04 9.54 -20.35
N GLY A 408 6.65 10.11 -21.39
CA GLY A 408 7.92 9.67 -21.99
C GLY A 408 9.14 9.88 -21.09
N ALA A 409 9.16 9.29 -19.90
CA ALA A 409 10.28 9.25 -18.96
C ALA A 409 10.99 7.89 -19.01
N GLY A 410 11.21 7.34 -20.20
CA GLY A 410 12.01 6.12 -20.39
C GLY A 410 13.52 6.31 -20.18
N THR A 411 13.99 7.52 -19.85
CA THR A 411 15.43 7.82 -19.69
C THR A 411 15.76 8.70 -18.49
N ALA A 412 14.77 9.21 -17.77
CA ALA A 412 14.99 10.11 -16.64
C ALA A 412 14.82 9.33 -15.33
N ARG A 413 15.89 9.26 -14.51
CA ARG A 413 15.74 8.93 -13.10
C ARG A 413 14.66 9.84 -12.50
N PRO A 414 13.81 9.34 -11.59
CA PRO A 414 12.91 10.19 -10.82
C PRO A 414 13.75 11.33 -10.19
N GLY A 415 13.43 12.59 -10.50
CA GLY A 415 14.19 13.78 -10.07
C GLY A 415 14.84 14.62 -11.19
N ALA A 416 14.92 14.15 -12.44
CA ALA A 416 15.27 15.01 -13.57
C ALA A 416 14.02 15.80 -14.03
N SER A 417 14.15 17.11 -14.21
CA SER A 417 13.05 17.98 -14.64
C SER A 417 12.45 17.47 -15.96
N ALA A 418 11.25 16.90 -15.86
CA ALA A 418 10.46 16.55 -17.03
C ALA A 418 9.99 17.84 -17.70
N GLY A 419 10.77 18.34 -18.66
CA GLY A 419 10.24 19.22 -19.68
C GLY A 419 9.15 18.46 -20.42
N ALA A 420 7.89 18.75 -20.11
CA ALA A 420 6.75 18.13 -20.75
C ALA A 420 6.79 18.45 -22.25
N ALA A 421 7.26 17.50 -23.06
CA ALA A 421 6.94 17.50 -24.48
C ALA A 421 5.42 17.26 -24.57
N ALA A 422 4.66 18.34 -24.69
CA ALA A 422 3.22 18.28 -24.88
C ALA A 422 2.92 17.53 -26.19
N GLY A 423 2.53 16.26 -26.08
CA GLY A 423 2.02 15.50 -27.20
C GLY A 423 0.70 16.09 -27.72
N MET A 424 0.29 15.71 -28.93
CA MET A 424 -0.99 16.14 -29.52
C MET A 424 -2.16 15.87 -28.57
N SER A 425 -3.06 16.84 -28.43
CA SER A 425 -4.34 16.66 -27.72
C SER A 425 -5.25 15.65 -28.43
N ASP A 426 -6.21 15.09 -27.71
CA ASP A 426 -7.19 14.16 -28.28
C ASP A 426 -7.94 14.81 -29.46
N ALA A 427 -8.28 16.10 -29.35
CA ALA A 427 -8.96 16.85 -30.41
C ALA A 427 -8.10 16.99 -31.69
N GLU A 428 -6.80 17.24 -31.54
CA GLU A 428 -5.87 17.30 -32.67
C GLU A 428 -5.71 15.93 -33.35
N ILE A 429 -5.62 14.86 -32.55
CA ILE A 429 -5.55 13.49 -33.06
C ILE A 429 -6.81 13.13 -33.84
N GLU A 430 -7.99 13.39 -33.29
CA GLU A 430 -9.26 13.13 -33.97
C GLU A 430 -9.39 13.93 -35.27
N ALA A 431 -8.95 15.19 -35.29
CA ALA A 431 -8.91 16.01 -36.50
C ALA A 431 -7.98 15.42 -37.58
N ARG A 432 -6.79 14.92 -37.19
CA ARG A 432 -5.87 14.22 -38.09
C ARG A 432 -6.45 12.90 -38.61
N ILE A 433 -7.14 12.13 -37.78
CA ILE A 433 -7.82 10.89 -38.19
C ILE A 433 -8.95 11.20 -39.19
N ALA A 434 -9.71 12.27 -38.96
CA ALA A 434 -10.74 12.72 -39.91
C ALA A 434 -10.12 13.12 -41.27
N ALA A 435 -9.01 13.87 -41.26
CA ALA A 435 -8.27 14.22 -42.47
C ALA A 435 -7.72 12.98 -43.20
N ARG A 436 -7.16 12.01 -42.48
CA ARG A 436 -6.72 10.72 -43.03
C ARG A 436 -7.87 9.96 -43.65
N THR A 437 -9.02 9.93 -42.99
CA THR A 437 -10.23 9.25 -43.49
C THR A 437 -10.71 9.89 -44.80
N ALA A 438 -10.69 11.22 -44.89
CA ALA A 438 -10.99 11.95 -46.12
C ALA A 438 -9.98 11.64 -47.24
N ALA A 439 -8.68 11.61 -46.94
CA ALA A 439 -7.64 11.24 -47.89
C ALA A 439 -7.82 9.81 -48.45
N ARG A 440 -8.14 8.83 -47.58
CA ARG A 440 -8.45 7.46 -47.99
C ARG A 440 -9.70 7.39 -48.88
N ARG A 441 -10.76 8.13 -48.55
CA ARG A 441 -11.98 8.23 -49.39
C ARG A 441 -11.68 8.82 -50.77
N ALA A 442 -10.79 9.80 -50.84
CA ALA A 442 -10.30 10.40 -52.08
C ALA A 442 -9.24 9.56 -52.81
N ARG A 443 -8.89 8.36 -52.30
CA ARG A 443 -7.79 7.49 -52.80
C ARG A 443 -6.41 8.18 -52.82
N ASN A 444 -6.22 9.20 -51.99
CA ASN A 444 -4.93 9.85 -51.77
C ASN A 444 -4.15 9.10 -50.68
N TRP A 445 -3.50 8.00 -51.08
CA TRP A 445 -2.76 7.12 -50.17
C TRP A 445 -1.53 7.81 -49.57
N ALA A 446 -0.82 8.64 -50.36
CA ALA A 446 0.35 9.38 -49.90
C ALA A 446 0.03 10.31 -48.72
N GLU A 447 -1.08 11.06 -48.80
CA GLU A 447 -1.51 11.92 -47.69
C GLU A 447 -2.01 11.13 -46.49
N SER A 448 -2.72 10.01 -46.72
CA SER A 448 -3.13 9.10 -45.65
C SER A 448 -1.92 8.55 -44.86
N ASP A 449 -0.86 8.15 -45.57
CA ASP A 449 0.35 7.60 -44.97
C ASP A 449 1.17 8.69 -44.27
N ARG A 450 1.29 9.89 -44.87
CA ARG A 450 1.92 11.06 -44.24
C ARG A 450 1.27 11.39 -42.88
N ILE A 451 -0.06 11.38 -42.81
CA ILE A 451 -0.80 11.63 -41.56
C ILE A 451 -0.58 10.49 -40.55
N ARG A 452 -0.57 9.23 -41.01
CA ARG A 452 -0.28 8.08 -40.14
C ARG A 452 1.12 8.19 -39.52
N ASP A 453 2.13 8.56 -40.31
CA ASP A 453 3.50 8.71 -39.86
C ASP A 453 3.69 9.94 -38.97
N GLU A 454 2.93 11.01 -39.19
CA GLU A 454 2.85 12.16 -38.29
C GLU A 454 2.30 11.74 -36.91
N LEU A 455 1.17 11.02 -36.89
CA LEU A 455 0.57 10.51 -35.67
C LEU A 455 1.49 9.52 -34.94
N ALA A 456 2.13 8.60 -35.67
CA ALA A 456 3.08 7.64 -35.12
C ALA A 456 4.30 8.34 -34.46
N ARG A 457 4.84 9.39 -35.10
CA ARG A 457 5.93 10.21 -34.52
C ARG A 457 5.50 10.97 -33.26
N SER A 458 4.22 11.28 -33.11
CA SER A 458 3.64 11.84 -31.88
C SER A 458 3.22 10.77 -30.86
N GLY A 459 3.64 9.51 -31.05
CA GLY A 459 3.33 8.41 -30.15
C GLY A 459 1.88 7.94 -30.22
N VAL A 460 1.21 8.08 -31.37
CA VAL A 460 -0.16 7.62 -31.58
C VAL A 460 -0.18 6.46 -32.56
N VAL A 461 -0.76 5.33 -32.14
CA VAL A 461 -0.91 4.13 -32.95
C VAL A 461 -2.35 4.04 -33.44
N LEU A 462 -2.52 3.94 -34.77
CA LEU A 462 -3.82 3.75 -35.41
C LEU A 462 -4.11 2.27 -35.69
N GLU A 463 -5.34 1.87 -35.44
CA GLU A 463 -5.90 0.53 -35.70
C GLU A 463 -7.12 0.68 -36.63
N ASP A 464 -6.95 0.32 -37.91
CA ASP A 464 -8.02 0.32 -38.89
C ASP A 464 -8.92 -0.92 -38.68
N LYS A 465 -10.24 -0.75 -38.74
CA LYS A 465 -11.24 -1.81 -38.52
C LYS A 465 -12.07 -2.13 -39.76
N PRO A 466 -12.72 -3.32 -39.81
CA PRO A 466 -13.77 -3.60 -40.78
C PRO A 466 -14.84 -2.50 -40.79
N GLY A 467 -15.36 -2.15 -41.96
CA GLY A 467 -16.34 -1.08 -42.11
C GLY A 467 -15.75 0.35 -42.19
N GLY A 468 -14.42 0.50 -42.16
CA GLY A 468 -13.75 1.78 -42.38
C GLY A 468 -13.62 2.67 -41.14
N ALA A 469 -13.98 2.16 -39.96
CA ALA A 469 -13.70 2.83 -38.69
C ALA A 469 -12.20 2.76 -38.36
N THR A 470 -11.66 3.80 -37.72
CA THR A 470 -10.29 3.84 -37.20
C THR A 470 -10.35 4.08 -35.70
N SER A 471 -9.75 3.20 -34.89
CA SER A 471 -9.48 3.46 -33.48
C SER A 471 -8.01 3.85 -33.27
N TRP A 472 -7.70 4.47 -32.15
CA TRP A 472 -6.33 4.89 -31.84
C TRP A 472 -5.99 4.71 -30.37
N ARG A 473 -4.69 4.60 -30.08
CA ARG A 473 -4.14 4.56 -28.74
C ARG A 473 -2.83 5.32 -28.67
N ARG A 474 -2.46 5.83 -27.49
CA ARG A 474 -1.12 6.37 -27.23
C ARG A 474 -0.15 5.21 -26.95
N ALA A 475 1.04 5.32 -27.52
CA ALA A 475 2.14 4.36 -27.41
C ALA A 475 2.57 4.17 -25.95
#